data_AF-A0A4V1UWT9-F1
#
_entry.id   AF-A0A4V1UWT9-F1
#
_cell.length_a   1.000
_cell.length_b   1.000
_cell.length_c   1.000
_cell.angle_alpha   90.00
_cell.angle_beta   90.00
_cell.angle_gamma   90.00
#
_symmetry.space_group_name_H-M   'P 1'
#
loop_
_entity.id
_entity.type
_entity.pdbx_description
1 polymer ?
#
loop_
_entity_poly.entity_id
_entity_poly.type
_entity_poly.pdbx_seq_one_letter_code
_entity_poly.pdbx_strand_id
1 'polypeptide(L)'
;MKTRIPCASVALSLVFLPSFCSAQEKASPFATFLTSSQKKKKTDFQLATAKAAAPIYLDANDFPVVKLAAEALAGDIEQVTGARAGLSNGAPAAGPSAVFVGTIGKSRLIDDLIARKKLNVDKIRGRWESFVMVTVENPVPGVAQGLVIAGSDRRGTALGIFSLSESIGVSPWTWWADVKPTHRDSLVISQANFNSKAPSVKYRGIFINDEDWGLQPWSAKTYEPETKDIGPKTYAKVCELLLRLKANYLWPAMHPSTKAFNFYPQNRVVADNYAIVMGASHAEPMLRNNVDEWKERTMGPYNYVTNRDRILNYW
;
A
#
# COMPACT_ATOMS: atom_id res chain seq x y z
N MET A 1 -44.70 -28.22 57.07
CA MET A 1 -43.42 -28.90 56.80
C MET A 1 -42.48 -27.88 56.17
N LYS A 2 -41.59 -27.27 56.97
CA LYS A 2 -40.67 -26.20 56.55
C LYS A 2 -39.28 -26.80 56.39
N THR A 3 -38.74 -26.83 55.19
CA THR A 3 -37.35 -27.20 54.91
C THR A 3 -36.57 -25.96 54.47
N ARG A 4 -35.61 -25.56 55.32
CA ARG A 4 -34.57 -24.56 55.03
C ARG A 4 -33.49 -25.21 54.15
N ILE A 5 -32.96 -24.45 53.19
CA ILE A 5 -31.69 -24.76 52.52
C ILE A 5 -30.72 -23.61 52.85
N PRO A 6 -29.51 -23.86 53.37
CA PRO A 6 -28.56 -22.81 53.72
C PRO A 6 -27.68 -22.41 52.53
N CYS A 7 -27.35 -21.12 52.46
CA CYS A 7 -26.30 -20.56 51.61
C CYS A 7 -24.94 -21.20 51.91
N ALA A 8 -24.27 -21.70 50.88
CA ALA A 8 -22.84 -21.99 50.91
C ALA A 8 -22.11 -20.92 50.07
N SER A 9 -21.34 -20.06 50.76
CA SER A 9 -20.43 -19.11 50.15
C SER A 9 -19.23 -19.84 49.57
N VAL A 10 -19.06 -19.81 48.24
CA VAL A 10 -17.86 -20.29 47.56
C VAL A 10 -16.88 -19.12 47.44
N ALA A 11 -15.86 -19.12 48.30
CA ALA A 11 -14.69 -18.27 48.12
C ALA A 11 -13.79 -18.91 47.07
N LEU A 12 -13.77 -18.33 45.85
CA LEU A 12 -12.89 -18.78 44.78
C LEU A 12 -11.53 -18.07 44.93
N SER A 13 -10.51 -18.82 45.33
CA SER A 13 -9.12 -18.37 45.37
C SER A 13 -8.61 -18.07 43.95
N LEU A 14 -8.32 -16.79 43.69
CA LEU A 14 -7.59 -16.33 42.51
C LEU A 14 -6.12 -16.78 42.62
N VAL A 15 -5.80 -17.92 41.99
CA VAL A 15 -4.42 -18.33 41.74
C VAL A 15 -3.85 -17.48 40.61
N PHE A 16 -2.85 -16.67 40.93
CA PHE A 16 -1.98 -16.01 39.98
C PHE A 16 -1.29 -17.03 39.06
N LEU A 17 -1.49 -16.90 37.76
CA LEU A 17 -0.61 -17.47 36.73
C LEU A 17 0.13 -16.32 36.04
N PRO A 18 1.37 -16.00 36.42
CA PRO A 18 2.23 -15.12 35.65
C PRO A 18 3.15 -15.98 34.79
N SER A 19 2.74 -16.32 33.56
CA SER A 19 3.68 -16.78 32.52
C SER A 19 2.98 -16.96 31.18
N PHE A 20 2.93 -15.89 30.38
CA PHE A 20 3.07 -15.94 28.91
C PHE A 20 3.54 -14.56 28.44
N CYS A 21 4.77 -14.21 28.81
CA CYS A 21 5.44 -13.02 28.28
C CYS A 21 6.28 -13.43 27.08
N SER A 22 5.70 -13.31 25.89
CA SER A 22 6.32 -12.95 24.59
C SER A 22 5.33 -13.26 23.48
N ALA A 23 4.25 -12.48 23.38
CA ALA A 23 3.43 -12.51 22.18
C ALA A 23 4.25 -11.91 21.03
N GLN A 24 4.74 -12.75 20.13
CA GLN A 24 5.06 -12.34 18.76
C GLN A 24 3.72 -12.04 18.08
N GLU A 25 3.31 -10.78 18.12
CA GLU A 25 2.03 -10.37 17.54
C GLU A 25 2.12 -10.32 16.02
N LYS A 26 1.44 -11.27 15.35
CA LYS A 26 0.97 -11.06 13.99
C LYS A 26 -0.35 -10.29 14.07
N ALA A 27 -0.32 -8.98 13.83
CA ALA A 27 -1.52 -8.15 13.84
C ALA A 27 -2.42 -8.38 12.59
N SER A 28 -1.88 -8.97 11.52
CA SER A 28 -2.61 -9.33 10.30
C SER A 28 -2.27 -10.76 9.86
N PRO A 29 -3.23 -11.54 9.33
CA PRO A 29 -2.94 -12.84 8.70
C PRO A 29 -2.03 -12.73 7.48
N PHE A 30 -1.87 -11.53 6.91
CA PHE A 30 -0.96 -11.22 5.80
C PHE A 30 0.34 -10.52 6.25
N ALA A 31 0.49 -10.23 7.55
CA ALA A 31 1.72 -9.67 8.11
C ALA A 31 2.88 -10.60 7.75
N THR A 32 3.79 -10.05 6.96
CA THR A 32 4.89 -10.80 6.37
C THR A 32 6.05 -10.97 7.37
N PHE A 33 6.15 -10.06 8.35
CA PHE A 33 7.26 -10.00 9.30
C PHE A 33 6.79 -10.00 10.74
N LEU A 34 7.67 -10.52 11.60
CA LEU A 34 7.50 -10.47 13.04
C LEU A 34 8.03 -9.12 13.53
N THR A 35 7.17 -8.36 14.19
CA THR A 35 7.50 -7.06 14.77
C THR A 35 7.47 -7.15 16.29
N SER A 36 8.53 -6.69 16.94
CA SER A 36 8.65 -6.71 18.39
C SER A 36 8.75 -5.30 18.95
N SER A 37 8.11 -5.10 20.10
CA SER A 37 8.32 -3.90 20.94
C SER A 37 9.37 -4.15 22.03
N GLN A 38 9.91 -5.38 22.12
CA GLN A 38 10.90 -5.76 23.13
C GLN A 38 12.33 -5.37 22.75
N LYS A 39 13.28 -5.56 23.68
CA LYS A 39 14.70 -5.27 23.48
C LYS A 39 15.23 -5.95 22.20
N LYS A 40 15.79 -5.12 21.33
CA LYS A 40 16.44 -5.49 20.07
C LYS A 40 17.56 -6.53 20.29
N LYS A 41 17.55 -7.64 19.57
CA LYS A 41 18.71 -8.54 19.43
C LYS A 41 19.69 -7.97 18.41
N LYS A 42 20.97 -8.37 18.47
CA LYS A 42 22.01 -7.83 17.55
C LYS A 42 21.64 -7.93 16.07
N THR A 43 20.95 -9.01 15.67
CA THR A 43 20.54 -9.28 14.28
C THR A 43 19.23 -8.62 13.85
N ASP A 44 18.48 -8.03 14.80
CA ASP A 44 17.23 -7.35 14.49
C ASP A 44 17.51 -5.97 13.90
N PHE A 45 16.56 -5.44 13.12
CA PHE A 45 16.60 -4.08 12.57
C PHE A 45 15.69 -3.15 13.38
N GLN A 46 16.23 -2.02 13.86
CA GLN A 46 15.43 -0.99 14.54
C GLN A 46 14.82 -0.08 13.48
N LEU A 47 13.50 -0.18 13.27
CA LEU A 47 12.79 0.69 12.34
C LEU A 47 12.47 2.04 12.99
N ALA A 48 11.94 2.04 14.22
CA ALA A 48 11.61 3.26 14.93
C ALA A 48 11.59 3.07 16.44
N THR A 49 11.76 4.17 17.15
CA THR A 49 11.56 4.34 18.60
C THR A 49 10.67 5.56 18.81
N ALA A 50 10.15 5.76 20.01
CA ALA A 50 9.34 6.95 20.36
C ALA A 50 10.04 8.30 20.07
N LYS A 51 11.37 8.33 19.90
CA LYS A 51 12.13 9.58 19.64
C LYS A 51 12.65 9.71 18.21
N ALA A 52 12.81 8.61 17.48
CA ALA A 52 13.49 8.60 16.19
C ALA A 52 13.08 7.40 15.35
N ALA A 53 12.93 7.63 14.05
CA ALA A 53 12.69 6.60 13.05
C ALA A 53 13.88 6.52 12.07
N ALA A 54 14.16 5.31 11.58
CA ALA A 54 15.20 5.08 10.59
C ALA A 54 14.85 5.84 9.29
N PRO A 55 15.76 6.64 8.73
CA PRO A 55 15.52 7.35 7.48
C PRO A 55 15.28 6.37 6.33
N ILE A 56 14.41 6.77 5.40
CA ILE A 56 14.08 6.02 4.20
C ILE A 56 14.82 6.65 3.02
N TYR A 57 15.68 5.87 2.38
CA TYR A 57 16.43 6.25 1.20
C TYR A 57 15.83 5.59 -0.05
N LEU A 58 15.66 6.41 -1.09
CA LEU A 58 15.18 6.00 -2.41
C LEU A 58 15.95 6.75 -3.49
N ASP A 59 16.00 6.22 -4.71
CA ASP A 59 16.58 6.94 -5.85
C ASP A 59 15.56 7.96 -6.39
N ALA A 60 16.00 9.19 -6.65
CA ALA A 60 15.16 10.23 -7.26
C ALA A 60 14.64 9.84 -8.66
N ASN A 61 15.34 8.95 -9.35
CA ASN A 61 14.98 8.48 -10.69
C ASN A 61 14.10 7.23 -10.68
N ASP A 62 13.76 6.67 -9.51
CA ASP A 62 12.84 5.54 -9.42
C ASP A 62 11.42 5.94 -9.86
N PHE A 63 10.52 4.95 -9.95
CA PHE A 63 9.14 5.21 -10.35
C PHE A 63 8.38 6.04 -9.29
N PRO A 64 7.45 6.92 -9.71
CA PRO A 64 6.68 7.77 -8.79
C PRO A 64 6.00 6.99 -7.64
N VAL A 65 5.48 5.79 -7.94
CA VAL A 65 4.81 4.93 -6.95
C VAL A 65 5.73 4.56 -5.77
N VAL A 66 7.05 4.47 -5.98
CA VAL A 66 8.01 4.15 -4.93
C VAL A 66 8.10 5.30 -3.94
N LYS A 67 8.16 6.55 -4.43
CA LYS A 67 8.14 7.75 -3.59
C LYS A 67 6.82 7.85 -2.82
N LEU A 68 5.69 7.69 -3.50
CA LEU A 68 4.36 7.74 -2.88
C LEU A 68 4.21 6.68 -1.77
N ALA A 69 4.65 5.44 -2.03
CA ALA A 69 4.61 4.38 -1.03
C ALA A 69 5.59 4.65 0.14
N ALA A 70 6.77 5.20 -0.13
CA ALA A 70 7.73 5.58 0.91
C ALA A 70 7.20 6.72 1.81
N GLU A 71 6.52 7.71 1.22
CA GLU A 71 5.86 8.79 1.96
C GLU A 71 4.74 8.25 2.84
N ALA A 72 3.93 7.30 2.30
CA ALA A 72 2.92 6.60 3.06
C ALA A 72 3.53 5.81 4.23
N LEU A 73 4.61 5.05 4.00
CA LEU A 73 5.32 4.32 5.06
C LEU A 73 5.84 5.25 6.17
N ALA A 74 6.39 6.42 5.82
CA ALA A 74 6.83 7.37 6.84
C ALA A 74 5.67 7.88 7.71
N GLY A 75 4.52 8.15 7.11
CA GLY A 75 3.29 8.49 7.85
C GLY A 75 2.72 7.32 8.65
N ASP A 76 2.86 6.09 8.14
CA ASP A 76 2.44 4.87 8.83
C ASP A 76 3.30 4.63 10.10
N ILE A 77 4.62 4.84 10.01
CA ILE A 77 5.53 4.77 11.17
C ILE A 77 5.19 5.85 12.20
N GLU A 78 4.87 7.06 11.75
CA GLU A 78 4.45 8.16 12.62
C GLU A 78 3.14 7.84 13.35
N GLN A 79 2.14 7.30 12.65
CA GLN A 79 0.88 6.90 13.27
C GLN A 79 1.05 5.81 14.34
N VAL A 80 2.02 4.90 14.15
CA VAL A 80 2.27 3.80 15.10
C VAL A 80 3.15 4.25 16.28
N THR A 81 4.11 5.15 16.07
CA THR A 81 5.18 5.42 17.06
C THR A 81 5.26 6.86 17.56
N GLY A 82 4.60 7.80 16.87
CA GLY A 82 4.76 9.24 17.06
C GLY A 82 6.01 9.84 16.41
N ALA A 83 6.95 9.04 15.90
CA ALA A 83 8.15 9.50 15.24
C ALA A 83 8.05 9.34 13.72
N ARG A 84 8.22 10.43 12.96
CA ARG A 84 8.20 10.38 11.49
C ARG A 84 9.57 10.06 10.91
N ALA A 85 9.62 9.08 10.00
CA ALA A 85 10.83 8.79 9.25
C ALA A 85 11.13 9.90 8.22
N GLY A 86 12.38 10.35 8.17
CA GLY A 86 12.84 11.26 7.11
C GLY A 86 12.98 10.52 5.78
N LEU A 87 12.54 11.15 4.68
CA LEU A 87 12.80 10.66 3.33
C LEU A 87 13.98 11.42 2.73
N SER A 88 14.87 10.71 2.04
CA SER A 88 15.98 11.33 1.31
C SER A 88 16.28 10.58 0.02
N ASN A 89 16.62 11.36 -1.01
CA ASN A 89 17.13 10.88 -2.29
C ASN A 89 18.62 11.20 -2.49
N GLY A 90 19.27 11.76 -1.46
CA GLY A 90 20.70 12.01 -1.43
C GLY A 90 21.51 10.79 -0.96
N ALA A 91 22.82 10.99 -0.82
CA ALA A 91 23.70 9.96 -0.28
C ALA A 91 23.26 9.57 1.15
N PRO A 92 23.20 8.26 1.47
CA PRO A 92 22.89 7.84 2.83
C PRO A 92 23.88 8.40 3.84
N ALA A 93 23.35 9.02 4.90
CA ALA A 93 24.15 9.55 5.99
C ALA A 93 24.59 8.41 6.93
N ALA A 94 25.71 8.60 7.62
CA ALA A 94 26.16 7.65 8.63
C ALA A 94 25.14 7.55 9.77
N GLY A 95 24.89 6.33 10.26
CA GLY A 95 23.88 6.10 11.29
C GLY A 95 23.71 4.63 11.66
N PRO A 96 22.96 4.36 12.74
CA PRO A 96 22.78 3.01 13.25
C PRO A 96 21.90 2.14 12.34
N SER A 97 20.93 2.73 11.64
CA SER A 97 19.96 2.02 10.83
C SER A 97 19.37 2.93 9.75
N ALA A 98 19.08 2.36 8.58
CA ALA A 98 18.37 3.04 7.49
C ALA A 98 17.52 2.05 6.67
N VAL A 99 16.44 2.53 6.06
CA VAL A 99 15.63 1.76 5.11
C VAL A 99 16.04 2.14 3.69
N PHE A 100 16.24 1.17 2.82
CA PHE A 100 16.59 1.37 1.41
C PHE A 100 15.49 0.78 0.55
N VAL A 101 14.83 1.60 -0.26
CA VAL A 101 13.75 1.14 -1.13
C VAL A 101 14.08 1.43 -2.59
N GLY A 102 13.69 0.51 -3.48
CA GLY A 102 13.72 0.82 -4.90
C GLY A 102 13.46 -0.36 -5.83
N THR A 103 13.38 -0.05 -7.12
CA THR A 103 13.10 -1.00 -8.19
C THR A 103 14.40 -1.46 -8.84
N ILE A 104 14.56 -2.77 -9.02
CA ILE A 104 15.74 -3.38 -9.66
C ILE A 104 15.88 -2.84 -11.09
N GLY A 105 17.09 -2.42 -11.46
CA GLY A 105 17.40 -1.87 -12.78
C GLY A 105 16.94 -0.43 -12.99
N LYS A 106 16.38 0.22 -11.97
CA LYS A 106 15.96 1.63 -12.01
C LYS A 106 16.56 2.44 -10.86
N SER A 107 16.64 1.86 -9.68
CA SER A 107 17.26 2.48 -8.50
C SER A 107 18.74 2.14 -8.43
N ARG A 108 19.59 3.14 -8.63
CA ARG A 108 21.05 3.00 -8.50
C ARG A 108 21.43 2.55 -7.09
N LEU A 109 20.69 3.00 -6.09
CA LEU A 109 20.86 2.60 -4.69
C LEU A 109 20.73 1.07 -4.51
N ILE A 110 19.73 0.46 -5.17
CA ILE A 110 19.49 -0.98 -5.11
C ILE A 110 20.48 -1.73 -6.01
N ASP A 111 20.74 -1.21 -7.21
CA ASP A 111 21.66 -1.84 -8.17
C ASP A 111 23.10 -1.87 -7.64
N ASP A 112 23.54 -0.84 -6.91
CA ASP A 112 24.85 -0.81 -6.24
C ASP A 112 24.97 -1.88 -5.13
N LEU A 113 23.89 -2.12 -4.37
CA LEU A 113 23.86 -3.20 -3.36
C LEU A 113 23.95 -4.58 -4.02
N ILE A 114 23.30 -4.77 -5.18
CA ILE A 114 23.38 -6.00 -5.97
C ILE A 114 24.80 -6.18 -6.51
N ALA A 115 25.38 -5.14 -7.12
CA ALA A 115 26.73 -5.20 -7.70
C ALA A 115 27.81 -5.52 -6.65
N ARG A 116 27.64 -5.02 -5.42
CA ARG A 116 28.52 -5.31 -4.27
C ARG A 116 28.21 -6.66 -3.59
N LYS A 117 27.30 -7.47 -4.16
CA LYS A 117 26.86 -8.77 -3.63
C LYS A 117 26.25 -8.70 -2.22
N LYS A 118 25.72 -7.52 -1.83
CA LYS A 118 25.03 -7.31 -0.56
C LYS A 118 23.54 -7.65 -0.63
N LEU A 119 22.97 -7.68 -1.83
CA LEU A 119 21.59 -8.05 -2.09
C LEU A 119 21.55 -9.13 -3.20
N ASN A 120 20.99 -10.29 -2.89
CA ASN A 120 20.63 -11.30 -3.89
C ASN A 120 19.17 -11.11 -4.29
N VAL A 121 18.89 -11.00 -5.59
CA VAL A 121 17.54 -10.79 -6.15
C VAL A 121 17.12 -11.89 -7.13
N ASP A 122 17.87 -12.99 -7.22
CA ASP A 122 17.68 -14.02 -8.25
C ASP A 122 16.29 -14.66 -8.20
N LYS A 123 15.69 -14.75 -7.00
CA LYS A 123 14.36 -15.33 -6.78
C LYS A 123 13.20 -14.46 -7.28
N ILE A 124 13.46 -13.17 -7.55
CA ILE A 124 12.43 -12.19 -7.94
C ILE A 124 12.71 -11.52 -9.29
N ARG A 125 13.95 -11.57 -9.78
CA ARG A 125 14.35 -10.91 -11.03
C ARG A 125 13.45 -11.35 -12.20
N GLY A 126 12.90 -10.37 -12.92
CA GLY A 126 12.01 -10.60 -14.07
C GLY A 126 10.62 -11.17 -13.72
N ARG A 127 10.31 -11.40 -12.45
CA ARG A 127 8.98 -11.88 -12.03
C ARG A 127 8.00 -10.72 -11.93
N TRP A 128 6.73 -11.03 -12.18
CA TRP A 128 5.63 -10.08 -12.02
C TRP A 128 5.40 -9.74 -10.55
N GLU A 129 5.44 -8.45 -10.21
CA GLU A 129 5.01 -7.88 -8.93
C GLU A 129 5.60 -8.59 -7.70
N SER A 130 6.88 -8.95 -7.78
CA SER A 130 7.60 -9.64 -6.71
C SER A 130 8.54 -8.67 -6.01
N PHE A 131 8.88 -8.94 -4.76
CA PHE A 131 9.81 -8.13 -3.99
C PHE A 131 10.62 -8.97 -3.01
N VAL A 132 11.76 -8.43 -2.61
CA VAL A 132 12.61 -8.96 -1.55
C VAL A 132 12.67 -7.94 -0.43
N MET A 133 12.64 -8.42 0.81
CA MET A 133 12.91 -7.62 1.99
C MET A 133 13.94 -8.32 2.85
N VAL A 134 15.11 -7.70 3.01
CA VAL A 134 16.23 -8.28 3.74
C VAL A 134 16.90 -7.27 4.65
N THR A 135 17.36 -7.72 5.81
CA THR A 135 18.29 -6.94 6.64
C THR A 135 19.72 -7.18 6.15
N VAL A 136 20.46 -6.10 5.87
CA VAL A 136 21.83 -6.10 5.36
C VAL A 136 22.74 -5.38 6.35
N GLU A 137 23.87 -6.00 6.70
CA GLU A 137 24.89 -5.35 7.52
C GLU A 137 25.82 -4.47 6.68
N ASN A 138 26.14 -3.30 7.22
CA ASN A 138 27.00 -2.30 6.58
C ASN A 138 26.60 -1.97 5.13
N PRO A 139 25.30 -1.77 4.78
CA PRO A 139 24.84 -1.72 3.39
C PRO A 139 25.63 -0.72 2.54
N VAL A 140 25.95 0.42 3.14
CA VAL A 140 26.78 1.49 2.59
C VAL A 140 27.74 1.99 3.68
N PRO A 141 28.86 2.66 3.32
CA PRO A 141 29.79 3.19 4.31
C PRO A 141 29.09 4.05 5.37
N GLY A 142 29.37 3.78 6.66
CA GLY A 142 28.84 4.54 7.79
C GLY A 142 27.44 4.15 8.26
N VAL A 143 26.69 3.31 7.54
CA VAL A 143 25.39 2.79 7.99
C VAL A 143 25.57 1.40 8.56
N ALA A 144 25.26 1.17 9.84
CA ALA A 144 25.52 -0.13 10.47
C ALA A 144 24.56 -1.25 10.00
N GLN A 145 23.25 -0.95 9.87
CA GLN A 145 22.24 -1.89 9.39
C GLN A 145 21.29 -1.25 8.39
N GLY A 146 20.93 -1.98 7.34
CA GLY A 146 19.94 -1.59 6.34
C GLY A 146 18.77 -2.56 6.27
N LEU A 147 17.55 -2.05 6.25
CA LEU A 147 16.40 -2.83 5.78
C LEU A 147 16.20 -2.50 4.30
N VAL A 148 16.47 -3.46 3.42
CA VAL A 148 16.41 -3.27 1.98
C VAL A 148 15.12 -3.87 1.45
N ILE A 149 14.31 -3.06 0.77
CA ILE A 149 13.09 -3.47 0.06
C ILE A 149 13.32 -3.23 -1.44
N ALA A 150 13.46 -4.31 -2.20
CA ALA A 150 13.68 -4.22 -3.65
C ALA A 150 12.57 -4.94 -4.43
N GLY A 151 11.94 -4.24 -5.37
CA GLY A 151 10.93 -4.81 -6.26
C GLY A 151 11.51 -5.27 -7.59
N SER A 152 10.93 -6.32 -8.16
CA SER A 152 11.18 -6.77 -9.53
C SER A 152 10.66 -5.80 -10.59
N ASP A 153 9.64 -5.01 -10.22
CA ASP A 153 9.05 -3.93 -11.00
C ASP A 153 8.48 -2.85 -10.06
N ARG A 154 7.97 -1.75 -10.63
CA ARG A 154 7.45 -0.59 -9.88
C ARG A 154 6.38 -0.96 -8.86
N ARG A 155 5.51 -1.93 -9.17
CA ARG A 155 4.45 -2.38 -8.25
C ARG A 155 5.04 -3.32 -7.20
N GLY A 156 5.92 -4.24 -7.57
CA GLY A 156 6.65 -5.08 -6.62
C GLY A 156 7.27 -4.27 -5.48
N THR A 157 7.94 -3.15 -5.80
CA THR A 157 8.54 -2.25 -4.79
C THR A 157 7.48 -1.67 -3.86
N ALA A 158 6.39 -1.11 -4.41
CA ALA A 158 5.28 -0.55 -3.63
C ALA A 158 4.60 -1.60 -2.75
N LEU A 159 4.38 -2.82 -3.26
CA LEU A 159 3.80 -3.93 -2.51
C LEU A 159 4.71 -4.32 -1.34
N GLY A 160 6.03 -4.33 -1.52
CA GLY A 160 6.99 -4.59 -0.45
C GLY A 160 6.96 -3.53 0.65
N ILE A 161 6.87 -2.25 0.26
CA ILE A 161 6.74 -1.14 1.21
C ILE A 161 5.44 -1.27 2.02
N PHE A 162 4.30 -1.47 1.35
CA PHE A 162 3.03 -1.64 2.07
C PHE A 162 2.96 -2.94 2.88
N SER A 163 3.77 -3.96 2.57
CA SER A 163 3.88 -5.17 3.39
C SER A 163 4.63 -4.89 4.69
N LEU A 164 5.57 -3.93 4.68
CA LEU A 164 6.16 -3.43 5.92
C LEU A 164 5.13 -2.65 6.74
N SER A 165 4.39 -1.73 6.13
CA SER A 165 3.30 -0.99 6.78
C SER A 165 2.31 -1.92 7.48
N GLU A 166 1.85 -2.95 6.79
CA GLU A 166 0.93 -3.94 7.37
C GLU A 166 1.58 -4.71 8.53
N SER A 167 2.86 -5.08 8.39
CA SER A 167 3.57 -5.83 9.43
C SER A 167 3.82 -5.01 10.70
N ILE A 168 3.87 -3.68 10.60
CA ILE A 168 3.93 -2.78 11.77
C ILE A 168 2.55 -2.47 12.37
N GLY A 169 1.48 -3.06 11.84
CA GLY A 169 0.12 -2.96 12.38
C GLY A 169 -0.78 -1.94 11.68
N VAL A 170 -0.36 -1.39 10.53
CA VAL A 170 -1.17 -0.42 9.78
C VAL A 170 -2.09 -1.13 8.80
N SER A 171 -3.39 -1.07 9.07
CA SER A 171 -4.43 -1.62 8.21
C SER A 171 -4.52 -0.89 6.86
N PRO A 172 -4.83 -1.58 5.75
CA PRO A 172 -5.23 -0.91 4.50
C PRO A 172 -6.41 0.07 4.67
N TRP A 173 -7.20 -0.12 5.73
CA TRP A 173 -8.45 0.60 5.99
C TRP A 173 -8.30 1.79 6.95
N THR A 174 -7.09 2.25 7.25
CA THR A 174 -6.87 3.40 8.16
C THR A 174 -7.64 4.64 7.77
N TRP A 175 -7.68 4.95 6.47
CA TRP A 175 -8.36 6.13 5.95
C TRP A 175 -9.78 5.83 5.46
N TRP A 176 -10.02 4.62 4.93
CA TRP A 176 -11.31 4.25 4.36
C TRP A 176 -12.34 3.78 5.40
N ALA A 177 -11.90 3.36 6.58
CA ALA A 177 -12.77 2.90 7.67
C ALA A 177 -12.24 3.28 9.06
N ASP A 178 -11.44 4.34 9.16
CA ASP A 178 -10.92 4.92 10.40
C ASP A 178 -10.22 3.93 11.35
N VAL A 179 -9.67 2.83 10.82
CA VAL A 179 -8.99 1.81 11.62
C VAL A 179 -7.71 2.41 12.20
N LYS A 180 -7.65 2.58 13.52
CA LYS A 180 -6.47 3.16 14.18
C LYS A 180 -5.43 2.09 14.49
N PRO A 181 -4.17 2.26 14.07
CA PRO A 181 -3.11 1.34 14.47
C PRO A 181 -2.84 1.44 15.97
N THR A 182 -2.45 0.32 16.58
CA THR A 182 -2.04 0.29 17.99
C THR A 182 -0.70 1.02 18.16
N HIS A 183 -0.63 1.94 19.12
CA HIS A 183 0.60 2.65 19.44
C HIS A 183 1.69 1.70 19.95
N ARG A 184 2.94 1.92 19.50
CA ARG A 184 4.13 1.16 19.90
C ARG A 184 5.32 2.10 20.08
N ASP A 185 5.93 2.09 21.27
CA ASP A 185 7.12 2.91 21.56
C ASP A 185 8.38 2.46 20.79
N SER A 186 8.35 1.26 20.21
CA SER A 186 9.46 0.69 19.46
C SER A 186 8.95 -0.26 18.37
N LEU A 187 9.52 -0.13 17.18
CA LEU A 187 9.34 -1.04 16.05
C LEU A 187 10.67 -1.70 15.73
N VAL A 188 10.78 -2.98 16.07
CA VAL A 188 11.93 -3.82 15.75
C VAL A 188 11.49 -4.91 14.77
N ILE A 189 12.16 -4.98 13.63
CA ILE A 189 11.96 -6.02 12.61
C ILE A 189 12.96 -7.14 12.86
N SER A 190 12.48 -8.33 13.20
CA SER A 190 13.36 -9.49 13.33
C SER A 190 14.02 -9.81 11.99
N GLN A 191 15.34 -10.05 12.01
CA GLN A 191 16.23 -10.25 10.85
C GLN A 191 15.46 -10.64 9.57
N ALA A 192 15.12 -9.63 8.75
CA ALA A 192 14.26 -9.85 7.61
C ALA A 192 15.02 -10.66 6.56
N ASN A 193 14.38 -11.72 6.06
CA ASN A 193 14.87 -12.50 4.92
C ASN A 193 13.69 -13.09 4.16
N PHE A 194 13.03 -12.25 3.36
CA PHE A 194 11.81 -12.61 2.69
C PHE A 194 11.89 -12.33 1.19
N ASN A 195 11.41 -13.28 0.40
CA ASN A 195 11.17 -13.12 -1.03
C ASN A 195 9.70 -13.41 -1.28
N SER A 196 8.98 -12.46 -1.85
CA SER A 196 7.58 -12.68 -2.22
C SER A 196 7.49 -13.64 -3.41
N LYS A 197 6.37 -14.35 -3.48
CA LYS A 197 5.96 -15.02 -4.71
C LYS A 197 5.32 -13.97 -5.63
N ALA A 198 5.37 -14.21 -6.93
CA ALA A 198 4.50 -13.51 -7.86
C ALA A 198 3.02 -13.77 -7.47
N PRO A 199 2.13 -12.78 -7.61
CA PRO A 199 0.69 -12.99 -7.46
C PRO A 199 0.20 -14.10 -8.39
N SER A 200 -0.67 -14.98 -7.89
CA SER A 200 -1.27 -16.06 -8.69
C SER A 200 -2.21 -15.52 -9.78
N VAL A 201 -2.87 -14.40 -9.51
CA VAL A 201 -3.73 -13.67 -10.46
C VAL A 201 -3.01 -12.38 -10.87
N LYS A 202 -2.79 -12.20 -12.18
CA LYS A 202 -1.97 -11.11 -12.72
C LYS A 202 -2.61 -9.72 -12.53
N TYR A 203 -3.92 -9.60 -12.76
CA TYR A 203 -4.69 -8.36 -12.59
C TYR A 203 -5.77 -8.58 -11.54
N ARG A 204 -5.75 -7.75 -10.50
CA ARG A 204 -6.59 -7.88 -9.30
C ARG A 204 -7.13 -6.50 -8.98
N GLY A 205 -8.44 -6.36 -8.89
CA GLY A 205 -9.04 -5.05 -8.87
C GLY A 205 -10.47 -5.02 -8.42
N ILE A 206 -11.02 -3.82 -8.47
CA ILE A 206 -12.42 -3.53 -8.21
C ILE A 206 -13.01 -2.77 -9.40
N PHE A 207 -14.34 -2.74 -9.44
CA PHE A 207 -15.09 -1.84 -10.27
C PHE A 207 -15.90 -0.92 -9.35
N ILE A 208 -15.73 0.38 -9.52
CA ILE A 208 -16.60 1.37 -8.86
C ILE A 208 -17.87 1.47 -9.73
N ASN A 209 -18.96 0.89 -9.23
CA ASN A 209 -20.27 0.86 -9.87
C ASN A 209 -21.34 1.29 -8.86
N ASP A 210 -22.50 1.74 -9.35
CA ASP A 210 -23.59 2.27 -8.53
C ASP A 210 -23.12 3.39 -7.58
N GLU A 211 -22.17 4.20 -8.04
CA GLU A 211 -21.51 5.24 -7.25
C GLU A 211 -22.43 6.41 -6.88
N ASP A 212 -23.58 6.50 -7.58
CA ASP A 212 -24.55 7.58 -7.58
C ASP A 212 -25.00 8.00 -6.17
N TRP A 213 -25.09 7.06 -5.23
CA TRP A 213 -25.69 7.28 -3.90
C TRP A 213 -24.66 7.31 -2.77
N GLY A 214 -23.43 6.85 -3.05
CA GLY A 214 -22.37 6.71 -2.07
C GLY A 214 -21.15 7.54 -2.40
N LEU A 215 -20.23 6.95 -3.18
CA LEU A 215 -18.91 7.52 -3.40
C LEU A 215 -18.96 8.87 -4.16
N GLN A 216 -19.81 8.99 -5.18
CA GLN A 216 -19.93 10.23 -5.96
C GLN A 216 -20.39 11.40 -5.09
N PRO A 217 -21.54 11.35 -4.40
CA PRO A 217 -22.00 12.47 -3.60
C PRO A 217 -21.10 12.75 -2.41
N TRP A 218 -20.46 11.73 -1.81
CA TRP A 218 -19.48 11.93 -0.74
C TRP A 218 -18.25 12.70 -1.25
N SER A 219 -17.68 12.30 -2.39
CA SER A 219 -16.54 13.00 -2.96
C SER A 219 -16.90 14.44 -3.31
N ALA A 220 -17.97 14.61 -4.07
CA ALA A 220 -18.44 15.91 -4.57
C ALA A 220 -18.80 16.91 -3.45
N LYS A 221 -19.21 16.44 -2.27
CA LYS A 221 -19.65 17.31 -1.16
C LYS A 221 -18.61 17.46 -0.05
N THR A 222 -17.68 16.52 0.09
CA THR A 222 -16.80 16.46 1.27
C THR A 222 -15.32 16.44 0.92
N TYR A 223 -14.89 15.59 0.00
CA TYR A 223 -13.45 15.35 -0.21
C TYR A 223 -12.84 16.09 -1.40
N GLU A 224 -13.61 16.25 -2.47
CA GLU A 224 -13.18 16.91 -3.70
C GLU A 224 -14.26 17.87 -4.25
N PRO A 225 -14.75 18.82 -3.43
CA PRO A 225 -15.84 19.71 -3.80
C PRO A 225 -15.53 20.64 -4.98
N GLU A 226 -14.26 20.85 -5.30
CA GLU A 226 -13.83 21.65 -6.45
C GLU A 226 -14.19 21.02 -7.80
N THR A 227 -14.25 19.69 -7.89
CA THR A 227 -14.67 18.99 -9.11
C THR A 227 -16.17 18.75 -9.13
N LYS A 228 -16.80 18.74 -7.94
CA LYS A 228 -18.20 18.33 -7.70
C LYS A 228 -18.47 16.91 -8.21
N ASP A 229 -17.43 16.08 -8.24
CA ASP A 229 -17.46 14.74 -8.79
C ASP A 229 -16.33 13.85 -8.21
N ILE A 230 -16.16 12.63 -8.70
CA ILE A 230 -15.03 11.75 -8.38
C ILE A 230 -13.81 12.17 -9.23
N GLY A 231 -12.95 13.00 -8.65
CA GLY A 231 -11.77 13.53 -9.32
C GLY A 231 -10.44 12.87 -8.91
N PRO A 232 -9.31 13.49 -9.27
CA PRO A 232 -7.98 12.92 -9.06
C PRO A 232 -7.63 12.71 -7.59
N LYS A 233 -8.13 13.53 -6.66
CA LYS A 233 -7.88 13.32 -5.22
C LYS A 233 -8.58 12.06 -4.75
N THR A 234 -9.85 11.87 -5.10
CA THR A 234 -10.58 10.64 -4.73
C THR A 234 -9.92 9.40 -5.34
N TYR A 235 -9.58 9.45 -6.63
CA TYR A 235 -8.90 8.33 -7.27
C TYR A 235 -7.52 8.03 -6.67
N ALA A 236 -6.77 9.03 -6.19
CA ALA A 236 -5.51 8.78 -5.47
C ALA A 236 -5.73 7.92 -4.21
N LYS A 237 -6.80 8.17 -3.45
CA LYS A 237 -7.17 7.37 -2.27
C LYS A 237 -7.64 5.97 -2.61
N VAL A 238 -8.35 5.79 -3.73
CA VAL A 238 -8.70 4.47 -4.25
C VAL A 238 -7.43 3.71 -4.67
N CYS A 239 -6.53 4.36 -5.41
CA CYS A 239 -5.30 3.73 -5.89
C CYS A 239 -4.37 3.31 -4.75
N GLU A 240 -4.20 4.16 -3.71
CA GLU A 240 -3.45 3.80 -2.52
C GLU A 240 -4.04 2.58 -1.81
N LEU A 241 -5.37 2.55 -1.62
CA LEU A 241 -6.07 1.40 -1.02
C LEU A 241 -5.82 0.12 -1.81
N LEU A 242 -5.93 0.18 -3.15
CA LEU A 242 -5.65 -0.97 -4.00
C LEU A 242 -4.24 -1.50 -3.77
N LEU A 243 -3.21 -0.64 -3.75
CA LEU A 243 -1.84 -1.08 -3.49
C LEU A 243 -1.67 -1.66 -2.07
N ARG A 244 -2.30 -1.06 -1.06
CA ARG A 244 -2.29 -1.59 0.32
C ARG A 244 -2.92 -2.99 0.38
N LEU A 245 -4.01 -3.22 -0.35
CA LEU A 245 -4.68 -4.53 -0.53
C LEU A 245 -3.97 -5.46 -1.53
N LYS A 246 -2.81 -5.08 -2.04
CA LYS A 246 -2.04 -5.82 -3.06
C LYS A 246 -2.77 -6.02 -4.39
N ALA A 247 -3.73 -5.15 -4.71
CA ALA A 247 -4.41 -5.04 -6.00
C ALA A 247 -3.66 -4.07 -6.95
N ASN A 248 -4.02 -4.11 -8.24
CA ASN A 248 -3.32 -3.37 -9.30
C ASN A 248 -4.21 -2.98 -10.50
N TYR A 249 -5.53 -3.21 -10.42
CA TYR A 249 -6.46 -3.00 -11.53
C TYR A 249 -7.70 -2.23 -11.07
N LEU A 250 -8.22 -1.34 -11.91
CA LEU A 250 -9.40 -0.53 -11.59
C LEU A 250 -10.27 -0.30 -12.83
N TRP A 251 -11.57 -0.55 -12.69
CA TRP A 251 -12.59 0.05 -13.54
C TRP A 251 -13.16 1.27 -12.83
N PRO A 252 -13.08 2.47 -13.44
CA PRO A 252 -13.52 3.70 -12.81
C PRO A 252 -15.05 3.80 -12.76
N ALA A 253 -15.53 4.76 -11.98
CA ALA A 253 -16.93 5.18 -11.96
C ALA A 253 -17.37 5.61 -13.37
N MET A 254 -18.62 5.29 -13.72
CA MET A 254 -19.08 5.43 -15.10
C MET A 254 -20.57 5.75 -15.30
N HIS A 255 -21.35 5.80 -14.22
CA HIS A 255 -22.79 6.07 -14.27
C HIS A 255 -23.09 7.51 -14.71
N PRO A 256 -24.34 7.85 -15.10
CA PRO A 256 -24.71 9.19 -15.56
C PRO A 256 -24.43 10.33 -14.56
N SER A 257 -24.24 10.03 -13.27
CA SER A 257 -23.91 11.02 -12.24
C SER A 257 -22.44 11.45 -12.25
N THR A 258 -21.56 10.69 -12.90
CA THR A 258 -20.12 10.96 -12.99
C THR A 258 -19.69 11.35 -14.39
N LYS A 259 -18.61 12.11 -14.47
CA LYS A 259 -17.86 12.30 -15.71
C LYS A 259 -17.01 11.07 -16.02
N ALA A 260 -16.82 10.81 -17.31
CA ALA A 260 -15.89 9.80 -17.76
C ALA A 260 -14.52 10.01 -17.13
N PHE A 261 -13.83 8.94 -16.73
CA PHE A 261 -12.55 9.01 -16.02
C PHE A 261 -11.53 9.95 -16.70
N ASN A 262 -11.43 9.91 -18.02
CA ASN A 262 -10.49 10.71 -18.81
C ASN A 262 -10.95 12.16 -19.06
N PHE A 263 -12.16 12.54 -18.65
CA PHE A 263 -12.62 13.94 -18.69
C PHE A 263 -11.71 14.83 -17.85
N TYR A 264 -11.26 14.34 -16.69
CA TYR A 264 -10.23 14.99 -15.87
C TYR A 264 -8.84 14.47 -16.27
N PRO A 265 -8.00 15.25 -16.98
CA PRO A 265 -6.72 14.75 -17.49
C PRO A 265 -5.75 14.28 -16.39
N GLN A 266 -5.93 14.75 -15.15
CA GLN A 266 -5.13 14.38 -13.99
C GLN A 266 -5.44 12.96 -13.50
N ASN A 267 -6.65 12.42 -13.75
CA ASN A 267 -7.03 11.08 -13.30
C ASN A 267 -6.09 10.00 -13.85
N ARG A 268 -5.79 10.06 -15.15
CA ARG A 268 -4.83 9.13 -15.77
C ARG A 268 -3.40 9.27 -15.23
N VAL A 269 -3.00 10.49 -14.85
CA VAL A 269 -1.68 10.76 -14.25
C VAL A 269 -1.60 10.15 -12.85
N VAL A 270 -2.67 10.29 -12.06
CA VAL A 270 -2.79 9.65 -10.75
C VAL A 270 -2.71 8.14 -10.88
N ALA A 271 -3.49 7.53 -11.77
CA ALA A 271 -3.47 6.08 -11.97
C ALA A 271 -2.07 5.57 -12.35
N ASP A 272 -1.38 6.24 -13.29
CA ASP A 272 -0.02 5.83 -13.66
C ASP A 272 1.01 6.07 -12.54
N ASN A 273 0.90 7.18 -11.81
CA ASN A 273 1.76 7.48 -10.66
C ASN A 273 1.64 6.43 -9.56
N TYR A 274 0.44 5.90 -9.31
CA TYR A 274 0.21 4.78 -8.40
C TYR A 274 0.40 3.41 -9.08
N ALA A 275 0.81 3.40 -10.34
CA ALA A 275 1.01 2.21 -11.14
C ALA A 275 -0.23 1.30 -11.29
N ILE A 276 -1.45 1.84 -11.14
CA ILE A 276 -2.70 1.10 -11.32
C ILE A 276 -2.99 0.94 -12.81
N VAL A 277 -3.28 -0.29 -13.21
CA VAL A 277 -3.69 -0.61 -14.57
C VAL A 277 -5.18 -0.28 -14.69
N MET A 278 -5.52 0.58 -15.65
CA MET A 278 -6.90 0.99 -15.88
C MET A 278 -7.59 0.06 -16.89
N GLY A 279 -8.85 -0.25 -16.63
CA GLY A 279 -9.76 -0.85 -17.59
C GLY A 279 -11.05 -0.05 -17.67
N ALA A 280 -12.04 -0.61 -18.36
CA ALA A 280 -13.40 -0.11 -18.40
C ALA A 280 -14.36 -1.31 -18.23
N SER A 281 -15.62 -1.05 -17.89
CA SER A 281 -16.60 -2.14 -17.80
C SER A 281 -16.74 -2.84 -19.16
N HIS A 282 -17.30 -4.05 -19.14
CA HIS A 282 -17.39 -4.88 -20.35
C HIS A 282 -18.25 -4.26 -21.47
N ALA A 283 -19.08 -3.25 -21.16
CA ALA A 283 -19.91 -2.53 -22.12
C ALA A 283 -19.32 -1.18 -22.57
N GLU A 284 -18.05 -0.91 -22.21
CA GLU A 284 -17.30 0.31 -22.52
C GLU A 284 -16.07 -0.02 -23.40
N PRO A 285 -16.30 -0.38 -24.67
CA PRO A 285 -15.22 -0.78 -25.58
C PRO A 285 -14.18 0.33 -25.76
N MET A 286 -12.94 -0.07 -26.02
CA MET A 286 -11.83 0.83 -26.34
C MET A 286 -11.50 1.86 -25.25
N LEU A 287 -11.82 1.54 -23.99
CA LEU A 287 -11.64 2.41 -22.81
C LEU A 287 -12.45 3.72 -22.93
N ARG A 288 -13.60 3.65 -23.61
CA ARG A 288 -14.52 4.79 -23.78
C ARG A 288 -15.75 4.59 -22.91
N ASN A 289 -16.06 5.57 -22.08
CA ASN A 289 -17.28 5.59 -21.28
C ASN A 289 -18.44 6.07 -22.15
N ASN A 290 -19.23 5.13 -22.64
CA ASN A 290 -20.35 5.44 -23.53
C ASN A 290 -21.44 6.29 -22.86
N VAL A 291 -21.60 6.20 -21.54
CA VAL A 291 -22.67 6.89 -20.81
C VAL A 291 -22.45 8.40 -20.81
N ASP A 292 -21.22 8.85 -20.51
CA ASP A 292 -20.88 10.27 -20.54
C ASP A 292 -20.35 10.73 -21.90
N GLU A 293 -19.61 9.91 -22.66
CA GLU A 293 -18.94 10.40 -23.87
C GLU A 293 -19.79 10.28 -25.14
N TRP A 294 -20.68 9.28 -25.25
CA TRP A 294 -21.51 9.12 -26.45
C TRP A 294 -22.79 9.96 -26.36
N LYS A 295 -22.93 10.95 -27.24
CA LYS A 295 -24.10 11.86 -27.28
C LYS A 295 -25.00 11.53 -28.47
N GLU A 296 -26.01 10.70 -28.26
CA GLU A 296 -26.91 10.22 -29.34
C GLU A 296 -27.51 11.35 -30.18
N ARG A 297 -27.85 12.50 -29.57
CA ARG A 297 -28.39 13.66 -30.29
C ARG A 297 -27.48 14.20 -31.39
N THR A 298 -26.16 14.14 -31.20
CA THR A 298 -25.18 14.67 -32.16
C THR A 298 -24.46 13.57 -32.93
N MET A 299 -24.29 12.40 -32.30
CA MET A 299 -23.54 11.26 -32.82
C MET A 299 -24.43 10.20 -33.49
N GLY A 300 -25.75 10.25 -33.27
CA GLY A 300 -26.70 9.25 -33.77
C GLY A 300 -26.77 8.01 -32.85
N PRO A 301 -27.61 7.02 -33.21
CA PRO A 301 -27.79 5.81 -32.42
C PRO A 301 -26.47 5.07 -32.20
N TYR A 302 -26.26 4.51 -31.01
CA TYR A 302 -25.15 3.59 -30.74
C TYR A 302 -25.43 2.21 -31.36
N ASN A 303 -25.40 2.15 -32.70
CA ASN A 303 -25.71 0.96 -33.48
C ASN A 303 -24.63 0.74 -34.55
N TYR A 304 -23.83 -0.33 -34.40
CA TYR A 304 -22.72 -0.61 -35.31
C TYR A 304 -23.15 -0.95 -36.74
N VAL A 305 -24.36 -1.46 -36.95
CA VAL A 305 -24.87 -1.81 -38.29
C VAL A 305 -25.20 -0.56 -39.10
N THR A 306 -25.82 0.44 -38.46
CA THR A 306 -26.34 1.63 -39.15
C THR A 306 -25.50 2.89 -38.94
N ASN A 307 -24.58 2.88 -37.97
CA ASN A 307 -23.77 4.05 -37.58
C ASN A 307 -22.28 3.70 -37.40
N ARG A 308 -21.80 2.72 -38.17
CA ARG A 308 -20.45 2.14 -38.09
C ARG A 308 -19.33 3.18 -38.04
N ASP A 309 -19.29 4.10 -38.99
CA ASP A 309 -18.13 4.98 -39.17
C ASP A 309 -18.00 5.99 -38.02
N ARG A 310 -19.11 6.43 -37.43
CA ARG A 310 -19.07 7.31 -36.25
C ARG A 310 -18.61 6.57 -35.00
N ILE A 311 -19.04 5.32 -34.83
CA ILE A 311 -18.58 4.47 -33.71
C ILE A 311 -17.08 4.18 -33.85
N LEU A 312 -16.61 3.85 -35.06
CA LEU A 312 -15.19 3.62 -35.31
C LEU A 312 -14.32 4.86 -35.08
N ASN A 313 -14.79 6.06 -35.43
CA ASN A 313 -14.06 7.31 -35.17
C ASN A 313 -14.04 7.70 -33.69
N TYR A 314 -15.02 7.24 -32.92
CA TYR A 314 -15.13 7.51 -31.49
C TYR A 314 -14.22 6.59 -30.66
N TRP A 315 -13.98 5.36 -31.15
CA TRP A 315 -13.05 4.39 -30.60
C TRP A 315 -11.59 4.76 -30.86
#